data_AF-A0A4U2PUN5-F1
#
_entry.id   AF-A0A4U2PUN5-F1
#
_cell.length_a   1.000
_cell.length_b   1.000
_cell.length_c   1.000
_cell.angle_alpha   90.00
_cell.angle_beta   90.00
_cell.angle_gamma   90.00
#
_symmetry.space_group_name_H-M   'P 1'
#
loop_
_entity.id
_entity.type
_entity.pdbx_description
1 polymer ?
#
loop_
_entity_poly.entity_id
_entity_poly.type
_entity_poly.pdbx_seq_one_letter_code
_entity_poly.pdbx_strand_id
1 'polypeptide(L)'
;MTRNIDKLAGGKESAEILGWSTQQVTEYNKRGKFPKPIQQLACGKIWLVSQIEQYKNARTYGFLDFEGREYLMQDQAEFTGRQLSDWQTEEGYTEFSAPAVDWDGNEYRVFWVLRTLHDNGEEVEDLSDLNWDKINRVEPVY
;
A
#
# COMPACT_ATOMS: atom_id res chain seq x y z
N MET A 1 -14.70 1.03 -27.16
CA MET A 1 -13.97 1.31 -25.91
C MET A 1 -14.99 1.62 -24.83
N THR A 2 -15.30 0.65 -23.98
CA THR A 2 -16.17 0.89 -22.82
C THR A 2 -15.30 1.56 -21.76
N ARG A 3 -15.50 2.85 -21.48
CA ARG A 3 -14.89 3.49 -20.32
C ARG A 3 -15.49 2.80 -19.09
N ASN A 4 -14.68 2.04 -18.37
CA ASN A 4 -15.03 1.61 -17.03
C ASN A 4 -14.98 2.88 -16.16
N ILE A 5 -16.15 3.42 -15.83
CA ILE A 5 -16.24 4.60 -14.98
C ILE A 5 -16.22 4.08 -13.55
N ASP A 6 -15.17 4.41 -12.81
CA ASP A 6 -15.09 4.09 -11.39
C ASP A 6 -16.33 4.61 -10.68
N LYS A 7 -16.90 3.75 -9.83
CA LYS A 7 -18.08 4.09 -9.04
C LYS A 7 -17.73 5.18 -8.04
N LEU A 8 -18.70 6.04 -7.76
CA LEU A 8 -18.57 7.10 -6.75
C LEU A 8 -19.05 6.59 -5.38
N ALA A 9 -18.40 7.07 -4.33
CA ALA A 9 -18.76 6.83 -2.94
C ALA A 9 -18.96 8.17 -2.21
N GLY A 10 -20.06 8.29 -1.48
CA GLY A 10 -20.24 9.31 -0.46
C GLY A 10 -19.79 8.79 0.92
N GLY A 11 -20.10 9.56 1.96
CA GLY A 11 -19.73 9.16 3.34
C GLY A 11 -20.40 7.87 3.80
N LYS A 12 -21.62 7.58 3.31
CA LYS A 12 -22.34 6.35 3.68
C LYS A 12 -21.75 5.12 2.99
N GLU A 13 -21.56 5.19 1.68
CA GLU A 13 -20.95 4.10 0.90
C GLU A 13 -19.52 3.82 1.38
N SER A 14 -18.76 4.87 1.71
CA SER A 14 -17.42 4.72 2.27
C SER A 14 -17.44 3.97 3.61
N ALA A 15 -18.42 4.26 4.46
CA ALA A 15 -18.57 3.60 5.75
C ALA A 15 -18.91 2.11 5.57
N GLU A 16 -19.79 1.78 4.62
CA GLU A 16 -20.15 0.40 4.27
C GLU A 16 -18.94 -0.40 3.77
N ILE A 17 -18.13 0.16 2.86
CA ILE A 17 -16.92 -0.48 2.32
C ILE A 17 -15.91 -0.80 3.45
N LEU A 18 -15.74 0.14 4.38
CA LEU A 18 -14.77 0.05 5.47
C LEU A 18 -15.27 -0.76 6.68
N GLY A 19 -16.57 -1.09 6.74
CA GLY A 19 -17.19 -1.66 7.93
C GLY A 19 -17.21 -0.68 9.12
N TRP A 20 -17.33 0.62 8.84
CA TRP A 20 -17.31 1.71 9.81
C TRP A 20 -18.70 2.34 9.97
N SER A 21 -18.83 3.21 10.97
CA SER A 21 -19.91 4.19 11.03
C SER A 21 -19.60 5.43 10.17
N THR A 22 -20.65 6.14 9.75
CA THR A 22 -20.50 7.41 9.01
C THR A 22 -19.81 8.50 9.83
N GLN A 23 -19.92 8.43 11.17
CA GLN A 23 -19.18 9.31 12.08
C GLN A 23 -17.67 9.04 12.01
N GLN A 24 -17.23 7.78 12.02
CA GLN A 24 -15.81 7.44 11.92
C GLN A 24 -15.20 7.97 10.62
N VAL A 25 -15.91 7.82 9.48
CA VAL A 25 -15.49 8.41 8.20
C VAL A 25 -15.31 9.93 8.32
N THR A 26 -16.27 10.61 8.93
CA THR A 26 -16.22 12.07 9.13
C THR A 26 -15.03 12.49 10.01
N GLU A 27 -14.78 11.76 11.09
CA GLU A 27 -13.68 12.06 12.03
C GLU A 27 -12.30 11.82 11.40
N TYR A 28 -12.10 10.69 10.74
CA TYR A 28 -10.84 10.38 10.08
C TYR A 28 -10.55 11.37 8.95
N ASN A 29 -11.58 11.76 8.20
CA ASN A 29 -11.43 12.77 7.18
C ASN A 29 -11.05 14.14 7.76
N LYS A 30 -11.67 14.57 8.87
CA LYS A 30 -11.28 15.82 9.57
C LYS A 30 -9.84 15.81 10.07
N ARG A 31 -9.32 14.63 10.45
CA ARG A 31 -7.94 14.44 10.91
C ARG A 31 -6.90 14.37 9.78
N GLY A 32 -7.33 14.44 8.52
CA GLY A 32 -6.45 14.26 7.37
C GLY A 32 -5.93 12.83 7.20
N LYS A 33 -6.50 11.85 7.90
CA LYS A 33 -6.11 10.43 7.85
C LYS A 33 -6.99 9.60 6.92
N PHE A 34 -7.67 10.25 5.98
CA PHE A 34 -8.61 9.65 5.03
C PHE A 34 -8.26 10.14 3.63
N PRO A 35 -8.56 9.36 2.56
CA PRO A 35 -8.33 9.81 1.19
C PRO A 35 -8.89 11.21 0.94
N LYS A 36 -8.16 12.01 0.14
CA LYS A 36 -8.66 13.30 -0.31
C LYS A 36 -9.88 13.07 -1.23
N PRO A 37 -11.00 13.77 -0.99
CA PRO A 37 -12.15 13.63 -1.86
C PRO A 37 -11.85 14.19 -3.25
N ILE A 38 -12.36 13.54 -4.29
CA ILE A 38 -12.27 14.05 -5.67
C ILE A 38 -13.12 15.30 -5.86
N GLN A 39 -14.19 15.45 -5.07
CA GLN A 39 -15.09 16.60 -5.13
C GLN A 39 -15.79 16.81 -3.78
N GLN A 40 -16.06 18.08 -3.46
CA GLN A 40 -16.97 18.46 -2.38
C GLN A 40 -18.23 19.08 -2.99
N LEU A 41 -19.40 18.55 -2.65
CA LEU A 41 -20.71 19.12 -2.95
C LEU A 41 -21.36 19.67 -1.67
N ALA A 42 -22.49 20.37 -1.82
CA ALA A 42 -23.28 20.86 -0.70
C ALA A 42 -23.74 19.73 0.26
N CYS A 43 -24.00 18.55 -0.28
CA CYS A 43 -24.44 17.38 0.48
C CYS A 43 -23.29 16.57 1.11
N GLY A 44 -22.03 16.80 0.71
CA GLY A 44 -20.91 16.04 1.24
C GLY A 44 -19.73 15.88 0.28
N LYS A 45 -18.73 15.16 0.77
CA LYS A 45 -17.54 14.76 0.04
C LYS A 45 -17.83 13.54 -0.83
N ILE A 46 -17.19 13.50 -1.99
CA ILE A 46 -17.27 12.40 -2.95
C ILE A 46 -15.87 11.84 -3.14
N TRP A 47 -15.79 10.51 -3.18
CA TRP A 47 -14.60 9.73 -3.49
C TRP A 47 -14.91 8.75 -4.62
N LEU A 48 -13.86 8.17 -5.20
CA LEU A 48 -14.00 6.94 -5.97
C LEU A 48 -14.11 5.75 -5.00
N VAL A 49 -14.87 4.73 -5.36
CA VAL A 49 -14.92 3.47 -4.62
C VAL A 49 -13.53 2.85 -4.54
N SER A 50 -12.76 2.89 -5.63
CA SER A 50 -11.37 2.44 -5.70
C SER A 50 -10.48 3.11 -4.66
N GLN A 51 -10.58 4.43 -4.47
CA GLN A 51 -9.83 5.14 -3.41
C GLN A 51 -10.14 4.62 -2.00
N ILE A 52 -11.40 4.26 -1.73
CA ILE A 52 -11.80 3.74 -0.41
C ILE A 52 -11.32 2.29 -0.23
N GLU A 53 -11.38 1.47 -1.27
CA GLU A 53 -10.86 0.10 -1.25
C GLU A 53 -9.34 0.09 -1.08
N GLN A 54 -8.61 0.94 -1.80
CA GLN A 54 -7.17 1.09 -1.66
C GLN A 54 -6.76 1.50 -0.25
N TYR A 55 -7.49 2.45 0.34
CA TYR A 55 -7.30 2.85 1.73
C TYR A 55 -7.61 1.71 2.72
N LYS A 56 -8.66 0.91 2.45
CA LYS A 56 -8.98 -0.27 3.25
C LYS A 56 -7.83 -1.28 3.22
N ASN A 57 -7.27 -1.56 2.05
CA ASN A 57 -6.13 -2.47 1.89
C ASN A 57 -4.90 -1.95 2.63
N ALA A 58 -4.58 -0.66 2.49
CA ALA A 58 -3.44 -0.05 3.18
C ALA A 58 -3.57 -0.08 4.71
N ARG A 59 -4.80 -0.05 5.25
CA ARG A 59 -5.01 -0.26 6.68
C ARG A 59 -4.72 -1.68 7.15
N THR A 60 -4.72 -2.65 6.24
CA THR A 60 -4.38 -4.05 6.52
C THR A 60 -2.89 -4.31 6.27
N TYR A 61 -2.35 -3.81 5.16
CA TYR A 61 -1.00 -4.16 4.70
C TYR A 61 0.08 -3.13 5.06
N GLY A 62 -0.30 -1.87 5.20
CA GLY A 62 0.62 -0.80 5.62
C GLY A 62 0.59 0.44 4.74
N PHE A 63 1.15 1.50 5.31
CA PHE A 63 1.48 2.75 4.62
C PHE A 63 2.99 2.89 4.62
N LEU A 64 3.56 3.28 3.49
CA LEU A 64 5.00 3.36 3.29
C LEU A 64 5.39 4.79 2.96
N ASP A 65 6.47 5.29 3.54
CA ASP A 65 7.11 6.53 3.12
C ASP A 65 8.39 6.20 2.36
N PHE A 66 8.53 6.71 1.15
CA PHE A 66 9.74 6.58 0.35
C PHE A 66 10.00 7.87 -0.40
N GLU A 67 11.20 8.45 -0.21
CA GLU A 67 11.61 9.71 -0.82
C GLU A 67 10.61 10.87 -0.58
N GLY A 68 9.95 10.89 0.59
CA GLY A 68 8.97 11.91 0.96
C GLY A 68 7.62 11.77 0.25
N ARG A 69 7.33 10.60 -0.32
CA ARG A 69 6.03 10.24 -0.88
C ARG A 69 5.45 9.06 -0.12
N GLU A 70 4.14 9.13 0.11
CA GLU A 70 3.40 8.05 0.77
C GLU A 70 2.81 7.08 -0.27
N TYR A 71 2.95 5.79 0.01
CA TYR A 71 2.41 4.69 -0.78
C TYR A 71 1.52 3.80 0.09
N LEU A 72 0.40 3.37 -0.49
CA LEU A 72 -0.65 2.56 0.12
C LEU A 72 -0.49 1.12 -0.36
N MET A 73 -0.03 0.21 0.50
CA MET A 73 0.13 -1.20 0.12
C MET A 73 -1.21 -1.83 -0.20
N GLN A 74 -1.26 -2.57 -1.31
CA GLN A 74 -2.47 -3.22 -1.82
C GLN A 74 -2.51 -4.72 -1.54
N ASP A 75 -1.36 -5.33 -1.23
CA ASP A 75 -1.26 -6.73 -0.84
C ASP A 75 -0.02 -6.97 0.03
N GLN A 76 0.17 -8.20 0.50
CA GLN A 76 1.39 -8.63 1.17
C GLN A 76 2.59 -8.60 0.22
N ALA A 77 3.78 -8.49 0.79
CA ALA A 77 5.02 -8.61 0.02
C ALA A 77 5.28 -10.08 -0.34
N GLU A 78 5.64 -10.31 -1.59
CA GLU A 78 5.93 -11.63 -2.14
C GLU A 78 7.38 -11.70 -2.64
N PHE A 79 7.96 -12.90 -2.61
CA PHE A 79 9.27 -13.15 -3.20
C PHE A 79 9.23 -12.95 -4.71
N THR A 80 10.21 -12.21 -5.25
CA THR A 80 10.25 -11.88 -6.68
C THR A 80 10.86 -12.97 -7.55
N GLY A 81 11.66 -13.88 -6.98
CA GLY A 81 12.46 -14.82 -7.78
C GLY A 81 13.63 -14.17 -8.53
N ARG A 82 13.88 -12.87 -8.35
CA ARG A 82 14.97 -12.16 -9.03
C ARG A 82 16.31 -12.68 -8.55
N GLN A 83 17.18 -13.07 -9.49
CA GLN A 83 18.57 -13.38 -9.17
C GLN A 83 19.30 -12.09 -8.75
N LEU A 84 19.83 -12.11 -7.52
CA LEU A 84 20.65 -11.02 -6.99
C LEU A 84 22.12 -11.21 -7.37
N SER A 85 22.94 -10.21 -7.05
CA SER A 85 24.38 -10.34 -7.25
C SER A 85 24.97 -11.44 -6.35
N ASP A 86 26.13 -11.96 -6.74
CA ASP A 86 26.77 -13.09 -6.05
C ASP A 86 26.96 -12.80 -4.56
N TRP A 87 27.53 -11.63 -4.21
CA TRP A 87 27.74 -11.25 -2.81
C TRP A 87 26.43 -11.14 -2.01
N GLN A 88 25.34 -10.67 -2.62
CA GLN A 88 24.04 -10.61 -1.95
C GLN A 88 23.49 -12.01 -1.68
N THR A 89 23.67 -12.91 -2.64
CA THR A 89 23.22 -14.30 -2.53
C THR A 89 24.02 -15.03 -1.46
N GLU A 90 25.35 -14.85 -1.44
CA GLU A 90 26.25 -15.41 -0.43
C GLU A 90 25.93 -14.89 0.99
N GLU A 91 25.58 -13.62 1.12
CA GLU A 91 25.19 -13.01 2.40
C GLU A 91 23.73 -13.28 2.81
N GLY A 92 22.98 -14.04 2.00
CA GLY A 92 21.62 -14.47 2.31
C GLY A 92 20.54 -13.40 2.12
N TYR A 93 20.70 -12.53 1.12
CA TYR A 93 19.68 -11.56 0.75
C TYR A 93 18.65 -12.11 -0.23
N THR A 94 17.42 -11.62 -0.10
CA THR A 94 16.25 -12.00 -0.89
C THR A 94 15.51 -10.73 -1.32
N GLU A 95 15.03 -10.68 -2.57
CA GLU A 95 14.21 -9.57 -3.07
C GLU A 95 12.72 -9.87 -2.96
N PHE A 96 12.00 -8.98 -2.29
CA PHE A 96 10.55 -8.99 -2.16
C PHE A 96 9.93 -7.82 -2.92
N SER A 97 8.66 -7.98 -3.32
CA SER A 97 7.88 -6.88 -3.88
C SER A 97 6.43 -6.91 -3.43
N ALA A 98 5.79 -5.75 -3.38
CA ALA A 98 4.36 -5.64 -3.12
C ALA A 98 3.73 -4.59 -4.06
N PRO A 99 2.46 -4.79 -4.46
CA PRO A 99 1.72 -3.76 -5.15
C PRO A 99 1.36 -2.62 -4.19
N ALA A 100 1.42 -1.38 -4.68
CA ALA A 100 1.03 -0.20 -3.94
C ALA A 100 0.36 0.82 -4.86
N VAL A 101 -0.33 1.80 -4.28
CA VAL A 101 -0.78 3.00 -4.99
C VAL A 101 -0.37 4.26 -4.25
N ASP A 102 -0.28 5.39 -4.93
CA ASP A 102 -0.25 6.69 -4.25
C ASP A 102 -1.67 7.19 -3.93
N TRP A 103 -1.76 8.36 -3.29
CA TRP A 103 -3.05 8.98 -2.94
C TRP A 103 -3.88 9.44 -4.15
N ASP A 104 -3.26 9.58 -5.33
CA ASP A 104 -3.93 9.90 -6.58
C ASP A 104 -4.41 8.63 -7.32
N GLY A 105 -4.09 7.45 -6.77
CA GLY A 105 -4.48 6.16 -7.30
C GLY A 105 -3.55 5.63 -8.40
N ASN A 106 -2.38 6.24 -8.61
CA ASN A 106 -1.40 5.70 -9.56
C ASN A 106 -0.78 4.43 -8.97
N GLU A 107 -0.61 3.41 -9.80
CA GLU A 107 -0.11 2.11 -9.39
C GLU A 107 1.41 2.02 -9.41
N TYR A 108 1.96 1.35 -8.40
CA TYR A 108 3.38 1.13 -8.22
C TYR A 108 3.67 -0.30 -7.73
N ARG A 109 4.91 -0.71 -7.92
CA ARG A 109 5.50 -1.86 -7.25
C ARG A 109 6.64 -1.39 -6.35
N VAL A 110 6.54 -1.74 -5.07
CA VAL A 110 7.56 -1.46 -4.07
C VAL A 110 8.45 -2.69 -3.93
N PHE A 111 9.75 -2.48 -3.79
CA PHE A 111 10.73 -3.55 -3.68
C PHE A 111 11.60 -3.40 -2.44
N TRP A 112 11.93 -4.53 -1.84
CA TRP A 112 12.87 -4.65 -0.74
C TRP A 112 13.94 -5.67 -1.06
N VAL A 113 15.16 -5.44 -0.58
CA VAL A 113 16.23 -6.44 -0.58
C VAL A 113 16.64 -6.66 0.85
N LEU A 114 16.18 -7.77 1.44
CA LEU A 114 16.26 -8.04 2.87
C LEU A 114 17.12 -9.27 3.11
N ARG A 115 17.89 -9.25 4.21
CA ARG A 115 18.68 -10.41 4.62
C ARG A 115 17.75 -11.41 5.31
N THR A 116 17.61 -12.59 4.72
CA THR A 116 16.74 -13.67 5.21
C THR A 116 17.52 -14.83 5.82
N LEU A 117 18.85 -14.70 5.94
CA LEU A 117 19.71 -15.60 6.70
C LEU A 117 20.34 -14.86 7.88
N HIS A 118 20.34 -15.52 9.04
CA HIS A 118 21.10 -15.11 10.21
C HIS A 118 22.61 -15.38 10.02
N ASP A 119 23.46 -14.78 10.87
CA ASP A 119 24.93 -14.95 10.80
C ASP A 119 25.39 -16.41 10.98
N ASN A 120 24.56 -17.23 11.63
CA ASN A 120 24.78 -18.67 11.80
C ASN A 120 24.32 -19.50 10.58
N GLY A 121 23.78 -18.87 9.54
CA GLY A 121 23.28 -19.50 8.32
C GLY A 121 21.84 -20.02 8.41
N GLU A 122 21.12 -19.80 9.52
CA GLU A 122 19.72 -20.19 9.65
C GLU A 122 18.80 -19.20 8.94
N GLU A 123 17.74 -19.71 8.31
CA GLU A 123 16.70 -18.88 7.69
C GLU A 123 15.87 -18.15 8.75
N VAL A 124 15.47 -16.93 8.42
CA VAL A 124 14.49 -16.19 9.22
C VAL A 124 13.13 -16.89 9.11
N GLU A 125 12.64 -17.42 10.23
CA GLU A 125 11.36 -18.15 10.28
C GLU A 125 10.15 -17.21 10.18
N ASP A 126 10.21 -16.05 10.86
CA ASP A 126 9.15 -15.04 10.85
C ASP A 126 9.56 -13.82 10.03
N LEU A 127 8.96 -13.70 8.85
CA LEU A 127 9.23 -12.57 7.95
C LEU A 127 8.87 -11.21 8.56
N SER A 128 8.06 -11.15 9.63
CA SER A 128 7.77 -9.89 10.34
C SER A 128 8.98 -9.33 11.10
N ASP A 129 10.01 -10.14 11.36
CA ASP A 129 11.28 -9.70 11.97
C ASP A 129 12.19 -8.97 10.97
N LEU A 130 11.88 -9.00 9.68
CA LEU A 130 12.65 -8.30 8.66
C LEU A 130 12.42 -6.79 8.73
N ASN A 131 13.45 -6.02 8.33
CA ASN A 131 13.37 -4.56 8.33
C ASN A 131 12.64 -4.03 7.08
N TRP A 132 11.31 -4.09 7.09
CA TRP A 132 10.44 -3.62 6.02
C TRP A 132 10.44 -2.09 5.83
N ASP A 133 10.97 -1.32 6.77
CA ASP A 133 11.13 0.14 6.60
C ASP A 133 12.25 0.49 5.60
N LYS A 134 13.15 -0.46 5.30
CA LYS A 134 14.24 -0.28 4.32
C LYS A 134 13.81 -0.60 2.91
N ILE A 135 12.96 0.27 2.36
CA ILE A 135 12.55 0.20 0.95
C ILE A 135 13.77 0.41 0.05
N ASN A 136 13.97 -0.51 -0.91
CA ASN A 136 15.07 -0.43 -1.86
C ASN A 136 14.74 0.45 -3.07
N ARG A 137 13.53 0.28 -3.63
CA ARG A 137 13.03 1.11 -4.75
C ARG A 137 11.51 1.02 -4.89
N VAL A 138 10.94 2.00 -5.59
CA VAL A 138 9.53 2.01 -6.02
C VAL A 138 9.46 2.31 -7.51
N GLU A 139 8.70 1.53 -8.26
CA GLU A 139 8.57 1.63 -9.71
C GLU A 139 7.10 1.80 -10.12
N PRO A 140 6.76 2.72 -11.04
CA PRO A 140 5.39 2.84 -11.56
C PRO A 140 5.00 1.64 -12.42
N VAL A 141 3.73 1.24 -12.36
CA VAL A 141 3.12 0.23 -13.24
C VAL A 141 2.40 0.96 -14.39
N TYR A 142 2.72 0.62 -15.64
CA TYR A 142 2.18 1.25 -16.85
C TYR A 142 1.28 0.29 -17.64
#